data_AF-A0A7C2Q7T1-F1
#
_entry.id   AF-A0A7C2Q7T1-F1
#
_cell.length_a   1.000
_cell.length_b   1.000
_cell.length_c   1.000
_cell.angle_alpha   90.00
_cell.angle_beta   90.00
_cell.angle_gamma   90.00
#
_symmetry.space_group_name_H-M   'P 1'
#
loop_
_entity.id
_entity.type
_entity.pdbx_description
1 polymer ?
#
loop_
_entity_poly.entity_id
_entity_poly.type
_entity_poly.pdbx_seq_one_letter_code
_entity_poly.pdbx_strand_id
1 'polypeptide(L)'
;MASLALCVLLLCGCDRRPTGPAAAAGASEPPIEPPAYLPEYRVAEGLREQHPEVTAFVDEFLQTCLAGDYLGYRRLVSRYVTPESRDRFRKIYHALRSVSVDSIERLDGVLPDGSPAYLVISSADFDPESKVRLRHQNRRLAILVMPEDGQWRMRPAPPELQPQEAAAPAASSGPTTSAPSYPWDVDD
;
A
#
# COMPACT_ATOMS: atom_id res chain seq x y z
N MET A 1 -20.55 -41.56 -27.65
CA MET A 1 -20.80 -42.42 -26.48
C MET A 1 -19.94 -43.66 -26.59
N ALA A 2 -18.88 -43.78 -25.79
CA ALA A 2 -18.17 -45.04 -25.51
C ALA A 2 -17.17 -44.85 -24.35
N SER A 3 -17.34 -45.66 -23.29
CA SER A 3 -16.38 -46.17 -22.28
C SER A 3 -15.44 -45.17 -21.59
N LEU A 4 -15.49 -44.88 -20.29
CA LEU A 4 -15.66 -45.71 -19.08
C LEU A 4 -14.70 -46.91 -19.00
N ALA A 5 -13.59 -46.70 -18.29
CA ALA A 5 -13.10 -47.51 -17.17
C ALA A 5 -11.60 -47.86 -17.20
N LEU A 6 -10.99 -47.68 -16.02
CA LEU A 6 -10.01 -48.59 -15.40
C LEU A 6 -8.53 -48.46 -15.82
N CYS A 7 -7.74 -47.80 -14.97
CA CYS A 7 -6.51 -48.39 -14.44
C CYS A 7 -6.14 -47.72 -13.11
N VAL A 8 -6.39 -48.47 -12.05
CA VAL A 8 -5.97 -48.26 -10.66
C VAL A 8 -4.62 -48.98 -10.49
N LEU A 9 -3.71 -48.38 -9.71
CA LEU A 9 -2.45 -48.91 -9.15
C LEU A 9 -1.17 -48.77 -9.99
N LEU A 10 -0.35 -47.79 -9.60
CA LEU A 10 1.10 -47.98 -9.46
C LEU A 10 1.55 -47.29 -8.17
N LEU A 11 1.56 -48.09 -7.10
CA LEU A 11 2.28 -47.86 -5.85
C LEU A 11 3.77 -48.21 -6.09
N CYS A 12 4.61 -47.20 -6.24
CA CYS A 12 6.02 -47.22 -5.84
C CYS A 12 6.18 -45.99 -4.94
N GLY A 13 6.43 -46.10 -3.63
CA GLY A 13 7.54 -46.85 -3.06
C GLY A 13 8.72 -45.90 -2.81
N CYS A 14 8.49 -44.80 -2.10
CA CYS A 14 9.55 -43.98 -1.52
C CYS A 14 9.43 -44.07 0.01
N ASP A 15 10.27 -44.91 0.61
CA ASP A 15 10.59 -44.91 2.03
C ASP A 15 11.08 -43.51 2.45
N ARG A 16 10.19 -42.66 2.96
CA ARG A 16 10.55 -41.46 3.69
C ARG A 16 10.40 -41.72 5.18
N ARG A 17 11.56 -42.02 5.79
CA ARG A 17 11.87 -41.97 7.22
C ARG A 17 11.10 -40.81 7.90
N PRO A 18 10.23 -41.07 8.89
CA PRO A 18 9.56 -40.00 9.63
C PRO A 18 10.54 -39.46 10.67
N THR A 19 11.32 -38.44 10.30
CA THR A 19 12.11 -37.67 11.26
C THR A 19 11.47 -36.30 11.43
N GLY A 20 10.75 -36.14 12.53
CA GLY A 20 10.28 -34.85 13.04
C GLY A 20 8.76 -34.74 13.07
N PRO A 21 8.17 -34.22 14.17
CA PRO A 21 6.76 -33.86 14.17
C PRO A 21 6.54 -32.87 13.03
N ALA A 22 5.58 -33.19 12.16
CA ALA A 22 5.06 -32.28 11.17
C ALA A 22 4.72 -30.97 11.89
N ALA A 23 5.55 -29.93 11.68
CA ALA A 23 5.19 -28.58 12.05
C ALA A 23 3.85 -28.30 11.38
N ALA A 24 2.83 -28.02 12.19
CA ALA A 24 1.45 -27.85 11.78
C ALA A 24 1.36 -26.91 10.58
N ALA A 25 1.17 -27.49 9.39
CA ALA A 25 0.68 -26.76 8.24
C ALA A 25 -0.76 -26.36 8.57
N GLY A 26 -0.99 -25.08 8.86
CA GLY A 26 -2.34 -24.52 8.98
C GLY A 26 -2.64 -23.70 10.22
N ALA A 27 -1.67 -23.34 11.06
CA ALA A 27 -1.91 -22.29 12.04
C ALA A 27 -2.03 -20.95 11.31
N SER A 28 -3.26 -20.55 10.98
CA SER A 28 -3.56 -19.19 10.53
C SER A 28 -3.01 -18.25 11.59
N GLU A 29 -2.04 -17.43 11.23
CA GLU A 29 -1.56 -16.39 12.12
C GLU A 29 -2.73 -15.46 12.43
N PRO A 30 -3.02 -15.15 13.70
CA PRO A 30 -4.21 -14.36 14.02
C PRO A 30 -4.11 -12.96 13.39
N PRO A 31 -5.25 -12.31 13.11
CA PRO A 31 -5.25 -10.88 12.76
C PRO A 31 -4.53 -10.05 13.81
N ILE A 32 -4.00 -8.91 13.40
CA ILE A 32 -3.43 -7.93 14.35
C ILE A 32 -4.56 -7.30 15.15
N GLU A 33 -4.32 -7.09 16.45
CA GLU A 33 -5.28 -6.44 17.33
C GLU A 33 -5.66 -5.05 16.79
N PRO A 34 -6.96 -4.70 16.75
CA PRO A 34 -7.40 -3.43 16.21
C PRO A 34 -6.86 -2.24 17.02
N PRO A 35 -6.60 -1.09 16.39
CA PRO A 35 -6.26 0.15 17.08
C PRO A 35 -7.43 0.71 17.89
N ALA A 36 -7.13 1.67 18.77
CA ALA A 36 -8.12 2.41 19.54
C ALA A 36 -9.13 3.17 18.65
N TYR A 37 -8.70 3.56 17.44
CA TYR A 37 -9.53 4.22 16.44
C TYR A 37 -9.40 3.48 15.12
N LEU A 38 -10.52 3.04 14.56
CA LEU A 38 -10.53 2.40 13.24
C LEU A 38 -10.21 3.46 12.18
N PRO A 39 -9.19 3.25 11.33
CA PRO A 39 -8.86 4.22 10.30
C PRO A 39 -9.97 4.30 9.24
N GLU A 40 -10.30 5.51 8.82
CA GLU A 40 -11.24 5.73 7.72
C GLU A 40 -10.53 5.62 6.37
N TYR A 41 -11.25 5.18 5.33
CA TYR A 41 -10.75 5.32 3.97
C TYR A 41 -11.80 5.88 3.02
N ARG A 42 -11.34 6.63 2.01
CA ARG A 42 -12.19 7.27 1.00
C ARG A 42 -11.55 7.16 -0.37
N VAL A 43 -12.39 7.09 -1.40
CA VAL A 43 -11.96 7.12 -2.81
C VAL A 43 -12.56 8.39 -3.41
N ALA A 44 -11.74 9.17 -4.14
CA ALA A 44 -12.20 10.40 -4.76
C ALA A 44 -13.36 10.14 -5.75
N GLU A 45 -14.19 11.16 -5.92
CA GLU A 45 -15.40 11.09 -6.74
C GLU A 45 -15.08 10.75 -8.21
N GLY A 46 -15.89 9.91 -8.83
CA GLY A 46 -15.73 9.51 -10.23
C GLY A 46 -14.70 8.41 -10.48
N LEU A 47 -13.81 8.10 -9.53
CA LEU A 47 -12.76 7.09 -9.75
C LEU A 47 -13.33 5.67 -9.86
N ARG A 48 -14.40 5.35 -9.12
CA ARG A 48 -15.03 4.03 -9.16
C ARG A 48 -15.70 3.77 -10.51
N GLU A 49 -16.30 4.81 -11.09
CA GLU A 49 -16.93 4.74 -12.40
C GLU A 49 -15.90 4.68 -13.53
N GLN A 50 -14.78 5.42 -13.40
CA GLN A 50 -13.72 5.48 -14.40
C GLN A 50 -12.84 4.23 -14.41
N HIS A 51 -12.59 3.63 -13.24
CA HIS A 51 -11.64 2.53 -13.06
C HIS A 51 -12.19 1.38 -12.20
N PRO A 52 -13.36 0.80 -12.53
CA PRO A 52 -14.09 -0.11 -11.64
C PRO A 52 -13.27 -1.30 -11.17
N GLU A 53 -12.54 -1.95 -12.06
CA GLU A 53 -11.71 -3.14 -11.74
C GLU A 53 -10.58 -2.80 -10.76
N VAL A 54 -9.87 -1.71 -11.01
CA VAL A 54 -8.73 -1.26 -10.18
C VAL A 54 -9.24 -0.78 -8.84
N THR A 55 -10.35 -0.02 -8.81
CA THR A 55 -10.94 0.42 -7.54
C THR A 55 -11.46 -0.74 -6.71
N ALA A 56 -12.02 -1.79 -7.32
CA ALA A 56 -12.46 -2.98 -6.59
C ALA A 56 -11.28 -3.69 -5.91
N PHE A 57 -10.15 -3.83 -6.62
CA PHE A 57 -8.92 -4.36 -6.02
C PHE A 57 -8.39 -3.45 -4.90
N VAL A 58 -8.38 -2.13 -5.09
CA VAL A 58 -7.93 -1.17 -4.06
C VAL A 58 -8.84 -1.22 -2.84
N ASP A 59 -10.16 -1.35 -3.02
CA ASP A 59 -11.13 -1.54 -1.94
C ASP A 59 -10.82 -2.83 -1.16
N GLU A 60 -10.60 -3.98 -1.84
CA GLU A 60 -10.19 -5.24 -1.21
C GLU A 60 -8.88 -5.08 -0.42
N PHE A 61 -7.89 -4.42 -1.02
CA PHE A 61 -6.60 -4.18 -0.40
C PHE A 61 -6.72 -3.34 0.88
N LEU A 62 -7.45 -2.22 0.82
CA LEU A 62 -7.64 -1.34 1.97
C LEU A 62 -8.44 -2.05 3.07
N GLN A 63 -9.52 -2.76 2.71
CA GLN A 63 -10.29 -3.55 3.69
C GLN A 63 -9.44 -4.61 4.37
N THR A 64 -8.60 -5.32 3.62
CA THR A 64 -7.66 -6.31 4.16
C THR A 64 -6.67 -5.66 5.14
N CYS A 65 -6.12 -4.50 4.79
CA CYS A 65 -5.20 -3.76 5.65
C CYS A 65 -5.88 -3.27 6.93
N LEU A 66 -7.09 -2.71 6.81
CA LEU A 66 -7.85 -2.14 7.92
C LEU A 66 -8.46 -3.20 8.85
N ALA A 67 -8.62 -4.43 8.37
CA ALA A 67 -8.96 -5.59 9.18
C ALA A 67 -7.76 -6.16 9.96
N GLY A 68 -6.55 -5.63 9.77
CA GLY A 68 -5.33 -6.15 10.39
C GLY A 68 -4.90 -7.52 9.84
N ASP A 69 -5.39 -7.93 8.66
CA ASP A 69 -5.05 -9.21 8.03
C ASP A 69 -3.71 -9.11 7.28
N TYR A 70 -2.63 -9.34 8.03
CA TYR A 70 -1.29 -9.33 7.48
C TYR A 70 -1.05 -10.42 6.41
N LEU A 71 -1.68 -11.59 6.53
CA LEU A 71 -1.49 -12.67 5.58
C LEU A 71 -2.22 -12.38 4.26
N GLY A 72 -3.45 -11.85 4.34
CA GLY A 72 -4.18 -11.31 3.20
C GLY A 72 -3.38 -10.20 2.50
N TYR A 73 -2.89 -9.22 3.28
CA TYR A 73 -2.05 -8.14 2.77
C TYR A 73 -0.87 -8.69 1.95
N ARG A 74 -0.11 -9.65 2.51
CA ARG A 74 1.05 -10.24 1.82
C ARG A 74 0.69 -10.93 0.50
N ARG A 75 -0.52 -11.49 0.38
CA ARG A 75 -0.99 -12.10 -0.86
C ARG A 75 -1.28 -11.06 -1.93
N LEU A 76 -1.73 -9.86 -1.56
CA LEU A 76 -2.03 -8.79 -2.53
C LEU A 76 -0.76 -8.07 -3.03
N VAL A 77 0.37 -8.25 -2.35
CA VAL A 77 1.67 -7.67 -2.75
C VAL A 77 2.31 -8.49 -3.87
N SER A 78 2.85 -7.80 -4.87
CA SER A 78 3.58 -8.40 -6.01
C SER A 78 4.77 -9.24 -5.54
N ARG A 79 5.04 -10.37 -6.22
CA ARG A 79 6.19 -11.23 -5.92
C ARG A 79 7.55 -10.57 -6.15
N TYR A 80 7.57 -9.47 -6.91
CA TYR A 80 8.81 -8.75 -7.25
C TYR A 80 9.27 -7.80 -6.15
N VAL A 81 8.50 -7.64 -5.06
CA VAL A 81 8.89 -6.81 -3.92
C VAL A 81 8.74 -7.59 -2.63
N THR A 82 9.64 -7.32 -1.68
CA THR A 82 9.48 -7.88 -0.33
C THR A 82 8.37 -7.10 0.39
N PRO A 83 7.30 -7.77 0.85
CA PRO A 83 6.24 -7.11 1.61
C PRO A 83 6.79 -6.56 2.92
N GLU A 84 6.10 -5.57 3.50
CA GLU A 84 6.50 -5.05 4.80
C GLU A 84 6.46 -6.15 5.86
N SER A 85 7.36 -6.09 6.84
CA SER A 85 7.36 -7.06 7.96
C SER A 85 6.07 -6.91 8.78
N ARG A 86 5.64 -7.99 9.44
CA ARG A 86 4.43 -7.98 10.28
C ARG A 86 4.48 -6.87 11.34
N ASP A 87 5.63 -6.68 11.98
CA ASP A 87 5.82 -5.63 12.96
C ASP A 87 5.70 -4.23 12.37
N ARG A 88 6.21 -4.02 11.16
CA ARG A 88 6.09 -2.73 10.48
C ARG A 88 4.66 -2.48 10.02
N PHE A 89 3.99 -3.50 9.47
CA PHE A 89 2.57 -3.45 9.13
C PHE A 89 1.73 -3.10 10.36
N ARG A 90 1.93 -3.78 11.50
CA ARG A 90 1.25 -3.48 12.77
C ARG A 90 1.46 -2.02 13.19
N LYS A 91 2.71 -1.54 13.16
CA LYS A 91 3.02 -0.14 13.52
C LYS A 91 2.28 0.84 12.61
N ILE A 92 2.26 0.61 11.30
CA ILE A 92 1.54 1.44 10.33
C ILE A 92 0.05 1.40 10.61
N TYR A 93 -0.53 0.21 10.81
CA TYR A 93 -1.95 0.01 11.10
C TYR A 93 -2.42 0.78 12.34
N HIS A 94 -1.64 0.74 13.43
CA HIS A 94 -1.96 1.51 14.64
C HIS A 94 -1.69 3.01 14.54
N ALA A 95 -0.84 3.44 13.60
CA ALA A 95 -0.54 4.84 13.38
C ALA A 95 -1.52 5.51 12.41
N LEU A 96 -2.19 4.74 11.57
CA LEU A 96 -3.03 5.26 10.49
C LEU A 96 -4.32 5.86 11.06
N ARG A 97 -4.65 7.09 10.67
CA ARG A 97 -5.93 7.75 10.99
C ARG A 97 -6.88 7.72 9.81
N SER A 98 -6.37 8.05 8.62
CA SER A 98 -7.16 8.01 7.40
C SER A 98 -6.31 7.78 6.16
N VAL A 99 -6.94 7.24 5.11
CA VAL A 99 -6.36 7.09 3.78
C VAL A 99 -7.35 7.59 2.73
N SER A 100 -6.87 8.36 1.76
CA SER A 100 -7.64 8.74 0.58
C SER A 100 -6.95 8.24 -0.69
N VAL A 101 -7.73 7.70 -1.62
CA VAL A 101 -7.30 7.45 -3.00
C VAL A 101 -7.64 8.71 -3.80
N ASP A 102 -6.62 9.44 -4.20
CA ASP A 102 -6.76 10.78 -4.78
C ASP A 102 -6.88 10.72 -6.31
N SER A 103 -6.10 9.85 -6.95
CA SER A 103 -6.15 9.64 -8.41
C SER A 103 -5.71 8.23 -8.80
N ILE A 104 -6.19 7.80 -9.97
CA ILE A 104 -5.78 6.56 -10.62
C ILE A 104 -5.43 6.92 -12.06
N GLU A 105 -4.22 6.60 -12.49
CA GLU A 105 -3.75 6.86 -13.85
C GLU A 105 -3.36 5.54 -14.52
N ARG A 106 -3.86 5.30 -15.73
CA ARG A 106 -3.44 4.15 -16.52
C ARG A 106 -2.07 4.42 -17.13
N LEU A 107 -1.15 3.47 -16.97
CA LEU A 107 0.18 3.48 -17.57
C LEU A 107 0.24 2.42 -18.67
N ASP A 108 0.39 2.88 -19.91
CA ASP A 108 0.53 2.01 -21.07
C ASP A 108 2.01 1.71 -21.34
N GLY A 109 2.31 0.47 -21.77
CA GLY A 109 3.66 0.06 -22.19
C GLY A 109 4.69 -0.06 -21.07
N VAL A 110 4.29 0.03 -19.79
CA VAL A 110 5.20 -0.14 -18.64
C VAL A 110 5.54 -1.61 -18.41
N LEU A 111 4.63 -2.52 -18.76
CA LEU A 111 4.83 -3.96 -18.62
C LEU A 111 5.30 -4.61 -19.93
N PRO A 112 6.25 -5.58 -19.86
CA PRO A 112 6.77 -6.25 -21.06
C PRO A 112 5.73 -7.05 -21.85
N ASP A 113 4.69 -7.53 -21.18
CA ASP A 113 3.60 -8.33 -21.76
C ASP A 113 2.48 -7.46 -22.36
N GLY A 114 2.58 -6.14 -22.25
CA GLY A 114 1.57 -5.19 -22.72
C GLY A 114 0.33 -5.09 -21.84
N SER A 115 0.30 -5.79 -20.70
CA SER A 115 -0.79 -5.69 -19.74
C SER A 115 -0.89 -4.27 -19.15
N PRO A 116 -2.10 -3.79 -18.81
CA PRO A 116 -2.25 -2.45 -18.24
C PRO A 116 -1.67 -2.41 -16.83
N ALA A 117 -0.95 -1.34 -16.51
CA ALA A 117 -0.59 -0.99 -15.14
C ALA A 117 -1.31 0.30 -14.75
N TYR A 118 -1.57 0.48 -13.46
CA TYR A 118 -2.23 1.67 -12.93
C TYR A 118 -1.39 2.28 -11.83
N LEU A 119 -1.20 3.59 -11.88
CA LEU A 119 -0.60 4.38 -10.81
C LEU A 119 -1.72 4.91 -9.92
N VAL A 120 -1.78 4.42 -8.69
CA VAL A 120 -2.73 4.87 -7.67
C VAL A 120 -2.00 5.82 -6.74
N ILE A 121 -2.42 7.09 -6.76
CA ILE A 121 -1.90 8.11 -5.84
C ILE A 121 -2.83 8.19 -4.65
N SER A 122 -2.27 8.01 -3.46
CA SER A 122 -3.02 8.07 -2.21
C SER A 122 -2.37 9.02 -1.21
N SER A 123 -3.19 9.64 -0.38
CA SER A 123 -2.76 10.40 0.79
C SER A 123 -3.08 9.60 2.05
N ALA A 124 -2.18 9.61 3.02
CA ALA A 124 -2.37 8.96 4.31
C ALA A 124 -2.09 9.96 5.44
N ASP A 125 -3.02 10.04 6.38
CA ASP A 125 -2.85 10.78 7.63
C ASP A 125 -2.50 9.80 8.76
N PHE A 126 -1.44 10.13 9.48
CA PHE A 126 -0.95 9.34 10.61
C PHE A 126 -1.07 10.14 11.89
N ASP A 127 -1.21 9.43 13.01
CA ASP A 127 -1.13 10.04 14.32
C ASP A 127 0.23 10.75 14.49
N PRO A 128 0.24 12.07 14.81
CA PRO A 128 1.48 12.82 14.97
C PRO A 128 2.35 12.32 16.13
N GLU A 129 1.76 11.65 17.12
CA GLU A 129 2.49 11.03 18.22
C GLU A 129 3.11 9.68 17.82
N SER A 130 2.61 9.07 16.74
CA SER A 130 3.20 7.86 16.20
C SER A 130 4.56 8.18 15.58
N LYS A 131 5.62 7.50 16.05
CA LYS A 131 6.98 7.62 15.48
C LYS A 131 7.13 6.88 14.13
N VAL A 132 6.02 6.61 13.45
CA VAL A 132 6.02 5.86 12.20
C VAL A 132 6.42 6.79 11.07
N ARG A 133 7.51 6.45 10.39
CA ARG A 133 7.92 7.11 9.15
C ARG A 133 7.68 6.18 7.98
N LEU A 134 6.89 6.66 7.03
CA LEU A 134 6.81 6.03 5.71
C LEU A 134 8.21 6.07 5.05
N ARG A 135 8.45 5.14 4.13
CA ARG A 135 9.72 5.06 3.40
C ARG A 135 9.99 6.35 2.62
N HIS A 136 8.92 6.99 2.16
CA HIS A 136 8.93 8.34 1.62
C HIS A 136 8.38 9.28 2.69
N GLN A 137 9.05 10.42 2.94
CA GLN A 137 8.61 11.39 3.96
C GLN A 137 7.28 12.07 3.60
N ASN A 138 6.79 11.84 2.38
CA ASN A 138 5.59 12.41 1.85
C ASN A 138 4.36 11.71 2.44
N ARG A 139 3.39 12.52 2.87
CA ARG A 139 2.03 12.04 3.22
C ARG A 139 1.29 11.49 2.01
N ARG A 140 1.80 11.73 0.80
CA ARG A 140 1.32 11.20 -0.48
C ARG A 140 2.25 10.10 -0.95
N LEU A 141 1.69 8.98 -1.36
CA LEU A 141 2.42 7.82 -1.87
C LEU A 141 1.77 7.30 -3.16
N ALA A 142 2.60 6.89 -4.10
CA ALA A 142 2.16 6.22 -5.31
C ALA A 142 2.38 4.70 -5.21
N ILE A 143 1.36 3.96 -5.61
CA ILE A 143 1.32 2.50 -5.67
C ILE A 143 1.07 2.10 -7.12
N LEU A 144 1.83 1.14 -7.62
CA LEU A 144 1.52 0.49 -8.89
C LEU A 144 0.59 -0.69 -8.65
N VAL A 145 -0.53 -0.74 -9.35
CA VAL A 145 -1.48 -1.85 -9.41
C VAL A 145 -1.42 -2.47 -10.79
N MET A 146 -1.23 -3.79 -10.86
CA MET A 146 -0.94 -4.49 -12.11
C MET A 146 -1.33 -5.97 -12.05
N PRO A 147 -1.68 -6.59 -13.18
CA PRO A 147 -1.91 -8.02 -13.24
C PRO A 147 -0.58 -8.78 -13.14
N GLU A 148 -0.56 -9.84 -12.34
CA GLU A 148 0.55 -10.78 -12.17
C GLU A 148 -0.04 -12.19 -12.06
N ASP A 149 0.34 -13.08 -12.98
CA ASP A 149 -0.19 -14.45 -13.06
C ASP A 149 -1.73 -14.52 -13.05
N GLY A 150 -2.40 -13.56 -13.71
CA GLY A 150 -3.86 -13.50 -13.80
C GLY A 150 -4.57 -12.94 -12.56
N GLN A 151 -3.83 -12.41 -11.58
CA GLN A 151 -4.38 -11.77 -10.39
C GLN A 151 -3.86 -10.34 -10.25
N TRP A 152 -4.69 -9.43 -9.76
CA TRP A 152 -4.24 -8.09 -9.42
C TRP A 152 -3.27 -8.14 -8.24
N ARG A 153 -2.17 -7.41 -8.37
CA ARG A 153 -1.16 -7.22 -7.33
C ARG A 153 -0.79 -5.76 -7.24
N MET A 154 -0.21 -5.39 -6.11
CA MET A 154 0.37 -4.07 -5.92
C MET A 154 1.81 -4.08 -5.48
N ARG A 155 2.51 -2.98 -5.77
CA ARG A 155 3.84 -2.67 -5.26
C ARG A 155 4.02 -1.17 -5.13
N PRO A 156 4.96 -0.69 -4.30
CA PRO A 156 5.34 0.72 -4.33
C PRO A 156 5.74 1.14 -5.75
N ALA A 157 5.29 2.32 -6.17
CA ALA A 157 5.76 2.89 -7.42
C ALA A 157 7.27 3.19 -7.33
N PRO A 158 8.01 3.07 -8.44
CA PRO A 158 9.42 3.40 -8.46
C PRO A 158 9.63 4.90 -8.14
N PRO A 159 10.81 5.29 -7.63
CA PRO A 159 11.05 6.65 -7.11
C PRO A 159 10.70 7.77 -8.09
N GLU A 160 10.84 7.53 -9.38
CA GLU A 160 10.58 8.50 -10.46
C GLU A 160 9.09 8.81 -10.62
N LEU A 161 8.21 7.90 -10.19
CA LEU A 161 6.76 8.04 -10.22
C LEU A 161 6.16 8.39 -8.84
N GLN A 162 6.99 8.51 -7.81
CA GLN A 162 6.51 8.96 -6.50
C GLN A 162 6.14 10.44 -6.58
N PRO A 163 5.02 10.88 -5.96
CA PRO A 163 4.66 12.28 -5.91
C PRO A 163 5.79 13.05 -5.24
N GLN A 164 6.30 14.10 -5.88
CA GLN A 164 7.27 14.99 -5.25
C GLN A 164 6.58 15.75 -4.12
N GLU A 165 7.27 15.91 -2.99
CA GLU A 165 6.83 16.89 -2.01
C GLU A 165 6.92 18.25 -2.70
N ALA A 166 5.80 18.93 -2.89
CA ALA A 166 5.86 20.31 -3.31
C ALA A 166 6.71 21.01 -2.25
N ALA A 167 7.89 21.50 -2.64
CA ALA A 167 8.70 22.34 -1.78
C ALA A 167 7.76 23.37 -1.20
N ALA A 168 7.64 23.39 0.14
CA ALA A 168 6.78 24.34 0.83
C ALA A 168 7.01 25.70 0.15
N PRO A 169 5.94 26.39 -0.31
CA PRO A 169 6.13 27.66 -1.00
C PRO A 169 7.05 28.48 -0.12
N ALA A 170 8.25 28.80 -0.64
CA ALA A 170 9.23 29.59 0.07
C ALA A 170 8.43 30.76 0.62
N ALA A 171 8.33 30.84 1.95
CA ALA A 171 7.51 31.83 2.60
C ALA A 171 7.82 33.14 1.91
N SER A 172 6.86 33.68 1.15
CA SER A 172 7.03 34.97 0.52
C SER A 172 7.45 35.87 1.65
N SER A 173 8.71 36.30 1.61
CA SER A 173 9.22 37.34 2.46
C SER A 173 8.26 38.49 2.22
N GLY A 174 7.27 38.63 3.10
CA GLY A 174 6.37 39.76 3.09
C GLY A 174 7.25 41.01 3.08
N PRO A 175 6.85 42.08 2.39
CA PRO A 175 7.62 43.31 2.43
C PRO A 175 7.90 43.64 3.88
N THR A 176 9.18 43.75 4.23
CA THR A 176 9.61 44.18 5.55
C THR A 176 8.89 45.50 5.80
N THR A 177 7.87 45.49 6.65
CA THR A 177 7.29 46.71 7.19
C THR A 177 8.44 47.40 7.89
N SER A 178 9.01 48.44 7.25
CA SER A 178 9.91 49.37 7.92
C SER A 178 9.20 49.80 9.20
N ALA A 179 9.83 49.51 10.33
CA ALA A 179 9.38 50.02 11.61
C ALA A 179 9.26 51.55 11.50
N PRO A 180 8.25 52.18 12.12
CA PRO A 180 8.14 53.62 12.13
C PRO A 180 9.42 54.22 12.72
N SER A 181 10.08 55.08 11.95
CA SER A 181 11.24 55.83 12.43
C SER A 181 10.77 56.77 13.53
N TYR A 182 11.28 56.61 14.74
CA TYR A 182 10.93 57.47 15.85
C TYR A 182 11.93 58.62 15.97
N PRO A 183 11.48 59.81 16.40
CA PRO A 183 12.30 61.03 16.39
C PRO A 183 13.45 61.04 17.43
N TRP A 184 13.68 59.96 18.16
CA TRP A 184 14.80 59.80 19.10
C TRP A 184 15.96 58.96 18.53
N ASP A 185 15.87 58.48 17.28
CA ASP A 185 16.97 57.76 16.59
C ASP A 185 18.00 58.70 15.91
N VAL A 186 18.00 59.98 16.27
CA VAL A 186 19.03 60.94 15.85
C VAL A 186 19.97 61.17 17.03
N ASP A 187 21.06 60.42 17.06
CA ASP A 187 22.24 60.75 17.86
C ASP A 187 23.10 61.79 17.11
N ASP A 188 23.60 62.78 17.87
CA ASP A 188 24.45 63.93 17.53
C ASP A 188 25.37 63.84 16.29
#